data_AF-A0A3A9K214-F1
#
_entry.id   AF-A0A3A9K214-F1
#
_cell.length_a   1.000
_cell.length_b   1.000
_cell.length_c   1.000
_cell.angle_alpha   90.00
_cell.angle_beta   90.00
_cell.angle_gamma   90.00
#
_symmetry.space_group_name_H-M   'P 1'
#
loop_
_entity.id
_entity.type
_entity.pdbx_description
1 polymer ?
#
loop_
_entity_poly.entity_id
_entity_poly.type
_entity_poly.pdbx_seq_one_letter_code
_entity_poly.pdbx_strand_id
1 'polypeptide(L)'
;MSLKKLNYNYISEDHVYPLVNDCIERSIYLVAKQKTNFGKHLYKLFVSYLSYNLSIDHNGKNLRLKPSEIQYPEFISLRHEYNIKFDAKTAINKLEKTLNENKFVLLRTVTKRVPFFSRYDKDYIVQKKDLIKPGHFILLIGHDQKYLYYVDRTEDLNLNNHTAYKKNPDVGMVEKRKMIDAFSYYIDISTINVNIHELDNFLKHDSIIYIMNNINKSIDQYKDTKVLEKDDQIIFPNKKAIEYLISLSKKGNTFLNTEYKTASENKIVNGLDWILKRRKILKYFIETQKIECNNELIHLLNKNINNIEVAKNTLIINMLNKDWLFDLRYTSLFKDVLESENTLINELQNYTRKINK
;
A
#
# COMPACT_ATOMS: atom_id res chain seq x y z
N MET A 1 6.91 25.29 -13.52
CA MET A 1 6.09 24.06 -13.37
C MET A 1 5.33 23.78 -14.66
N SER A 2 5.27 22.52 -15.12
CA SER A 2 4.48 22.16 -16.30
C SER A 2 2.99 22.08 -15.96
N LEU A 3 2.17 22.92 -16.61
CA LEU A 3 0.70 22.87 -16.53
C LEU A 3 0.14 21.47 -16.88
N LYS A 4 0.90 20.66 -17.62
CA LYS A 4 0.54 19.29 -18.00
C LYS A 4 0.35 18.38 -16.79
N LYS A 5 1.09 18.59 -15.68
CA LYS A 5 0.92 17.78 -14.46
C LYS A 5 -0.39 18.10 -13.76
N LEU A 6 -0.75 19.38 -13.65
CA LEU A 6 -1.95 19.80 -12.91
C LEU A 6 -3.26 19.37 -13.59
N ASN A 7 -3.27 19.20 -14.90
CA ASN A 7 -4.47 18.82 -15.66
C ASN A 7 -4.56 17.31 -15.93
N TYR A 8 -3.66 16.50 -15.36
CA TYR A 8 -3.63 15.06 -15.57
C TYR A 8 -4.67 14.35 -14.69
N ASN A 9 -5.42 13.39 -15.23
CA ASN A 9 -6.34 12.57 -14.44
C ASN A 9 -5.55 11.54 -13.62
N TYR A 10 -5.43 11.79 -12.32
CA TYR A 10 -4.65 10.95 -11.42
C TYR A 10 -5.50 9.79 -10.87
N ILE A 11 -6.71 10.06 -10.39
CA ILE A 11 -7.50 9.12 -9.59
C ILE A 11 -8.86 8.83 -10.22
N SER A 12 -9.52 9.85 -10.76
CA SER A 12 -10.88 9.72 -11.28
C SER A 12 -10.96 8.66 -12.40
N GLU A 13 -11.98 7.80 -12.34
CA GLU A 13 -12.21 6.72 -13.34
C GLU A 13 -11.10 5.65 -13.43
N ASP A 14 -10.21 5.58 -12.44
CA ASP A 14 -9.10 4.62 -12.43
C ASP A 14 -9.46 3.33 -11.66
N HIS A 15 -9.55 2.21 -12.37
CA HIS A 15 -9.86 0.92 -11.75
C HIS A 15 -8.65 0.23 -11.08
N VAL A 16 -7.42 0.66 -11.39
CA VAL A 16 -6.19 0.06 -10.84
C VAL A 16 -5.76 0.79 -9.57
N TYR A 17 -5.87 2.13 -9.54
CA TYR A 17 -5.48 2.96 -8.38
C TYR A 17 -6.04 2.47 -7.02
N PRO A 18 -7.34 2.11 -6.90
CA PRO A 18 -7.89 1.59 -5.65
C PRO A 18 -7.30 0.24 -5.21
N LEU A 19 -6.78 -0.53 -6.16
CA LEU A 19 -6.19 -1.85 -5.93
C LEU A 19 -4.71 -1.79 -5.53
N VAL A 20 -4.04 -0.65 -5.72
CA VAL A 20 -2.66 -0.46 -5.28
C VAL A 20 -2.62 -0.20 -3.77
N ASN A 21 -1.71 -0.85 -3.04
CA ASN A 21 -1.83 -1.06 -1.59
C ASN A 21 -1.57 0.19 -0.75
N ASP A 22 -0.31 0.64 -0.68
CA ASP A 22 0.10 1.73 0.21
C ASP A 22 0.40 3.04 -0.54
N CYS A 23 0.71 4.10 0.22
CA CYS A 23 0.99 5.43 -0.32
C CYS A 23 2.19 5.48 -1.26
N ILE A 24 3.20 4.63 -1.06
CA ILE A 24 4.39 4.56 -1.93
C ILE A 24 4.00 3.87 -3.24
N GLU A 25 3.34 2.71 -3.16
CA GLU A 25 2.93 1.99 -4.36
C GLU A 25 2.00 2.83 -5.23
N ARG A 26 1.03 3.53 -4.62
CA ARG A 26 0.13 4.43 -5.33
C ARG A 26 0.88 5.58 -5.99
N SER A 27 1.87 6.15 -5.30
CA SER A 27 2.67 7.22 -5.87
C SER A 27 3.48 6.74 -7.07
N ILE A 28 4.08 5.55 -6.99
CA ILE A 28 4.78 4.93 -8.13
C ILE A 28 3.80 4.70 -9.29
N TYR A 29 2.61 4.17 -9.02
CA TYR A 29 1.57 3.97 -10.03
C TYR A 29 1.24 5.29 -10.73
N LEU A 30 0.93 6.35 -9.99
CA LEU A 30 0.56 7.66 -10.55
C LEU A 30 1.70 8.28 -11.39
N VAL A 31 2.95 8.17 -10.92
CA VAL A 31 4.11 8.68 -11.66
C VAL A 31 4.34 7.88 -12.95
N ALA A 32 4.21 6.56 -12.91
CA ALA A 32 4.32 5.71 -14.09
C ALA A 32 3.19 6.00 -15.09
N LYS A 33 1.94 6.11 -14.63
CA LYS A 33 0.73 6.42 -15.41
C LYS A 33 0.89 7.70 -16.20
N GLN A 34 1.49 8.73 -15.59
CA GLN A 34 1.72 10.00 -16.27
C GLN A 34 2.81 9.94 -17.35
N LYS A 35 3.76 9.00 -17.23
CA LYS A 35 4.89 8.89 -18.14
C LYS A 35 4.66 7.94 -19.31
N THR A 36 3.77 6.96 -19.19
CA THR A 36 3.54 5.95 -20.24
C THR A 36 2.23 6.16 -21.00
N ASN A 37 2.21 5.73 -22.28
CA ASN A 37 0.98 5.59 -23.05
C ASN A 37 0.27 4.23 -22.79
N PHE A 38 0.88 3.33 -22.02
CA PHE A 38 0.37 2.00 -21.72
C PHE A 38 -0.32 1.93 -20.35
N GLY A 39 -0.99 3.02 -19.93
CA GLY A 39 -1.60 3.15 -18.61
C GLY A 39 -2.50 1.97 -18.22
N LYS A 40 -3.27 1.44 -19.19
CA LYS A 40 -4.15 0.28 -18.98
C LYS A 40 -3.41 -1.01 -18.59
N HIS A 41 -2.11 -1.11 -18.83
CA HIS A 41 -1.26 -2.27 -18.52
C HIS A 41 -0.44 -2.12 -17.24
N LEU A 42 -0.48 -0.95 -16.58
CA LEU A 42 0.37 -0.67 -15.41
C LEU A 42 0.12 -1.57 -14.21
N TYR A 43 -1.06 -2.19 -14.11
CA TYR A 43 -1.36 -3.20 -13.08
C TYR A 43 -0.30 -4.30 -13.01
N LYS A 44 0.36 -4.61 -14.14
CA LYS A 44 1.44 -5.60 -14.25
C LYS A 44 2.62 -5.34 -13.29
N LEU A 45 2.90 -4.08 -12.96
CA LEU A 45 3.94 -3.71 -11.97
C LEU A 45 3.58 -4.15 -10.54
N PHE A 46 2.28 -4.36 -10.28
CA PHE A 46 1.74 -4.62 -8.95
C PHE A 46 1.23 -6.06 -8.80
N VAL A 47 1.35 -6.88 -9.85
CA VAL A 47 1.25 -8.34 -9.78
C VAL A 47 2.56 -8.87 -9.19
N SER A 48 2.70 -8.72 -7.88
CA SER A 48 3.93 -8.97 -7.14
C SER A 48 3.77 -10.13 -6.15
N TYR A 49 4.72 -10.22 -5.20
CA TYR A 49 4.70 -11.17 -4.09
C TYR A 49 3.31 -11.33 -3.48
N LEU A 50 2.76 -12.53 -3.60
CA LEU A 50 1.48 -12.92 -2.99
C LEU A 50 1.62 -13.22 -1.50
N SER A 51 2.86 -13.32 -1.03
CA SER A 51 3.21 -13.65 0.35
C SER A 51 2.90 -12.51 1.32
N TYR A 52 2.77 -12.87 2.59
CA TYR A 52 2.46 -11.97 3.69
C TYR A 52 3.00 -12.52 5.01
N ASN A 53 3.12 -11.65 6.01
CA ASN A 53 3.59 -12.01 7.34
C ASN A 53 2.67 -11.44 8.42
N LEU A 54 2.49 -12.19 9.50
CA LEU A 54 1.94 -11.70 10.76
C LEU A 54 3.08 -11.46 11.73
N SER A 55 3.29 -10.21 12.12
CA SER A 55 4.21 -9.84 13.20
C SER A 55 3.44 -9.61 14.50
N ILE A 56 4.00 -10.09 15.60
CA ILE A 56 3.44 -9.95 16.95
C ILE A 56 4.55 -9.47 17.87
N ASP A 57 4.27 -8.50 18.73
CA ASP A 57 5.19 -8.14 19.80
C ASP A 57 5.29 -9.25 20.86
N HIS A 58 6.37 -9.27 21.64
CA HIS A 58 6.55 -10.30 22.68
C HIS A 58 5.45 -10.34 23.74
N ASN A 59 4.72 -9.23 23.90
CA ASN A 59 3.58 -9.14 24.81
C ASN A 59 2.26 -9.66 24.22
N GLY A 60 2.23 -10.05 22.94
CA GLY A 60 1.05 -10.58 22.27
C GLY A 60 -0.07 -9.55 22.03
N LYS A 61 0.21 -8.25 22.18
CA LYS A 61 -0.77 -7.16 22.11
C LYS A 61 -0.84 -6.53 20.73
N ASN A 62 0.30 -6.37 20.07
CA ASN A 62 0.40 -5.70 18.78
C ASN A 62 0.53 -6.71 17.65
N LEU A 63 -0.61 -7.13 17.11
CA LEU A 63 -0.63 -7.97 15.92
C LEU A 63 -0.66 -7.09 14.67
N ARG A 64 0.10 -7.48 13.64
CA ARG A 64 0.08 -6.78 12.35
C ARG A 64 0.27 -7.76 11.20
N LEU A 65 -0.72 -7.82 10.33
CA LEU A 65 -0.66 -8.54 9.08
C LEU A 65 -0.20 -7.56 7.98
N LYS A 66 0.84 -7.92 7.23
CA LYS A 66 1.37 -7.09 6.13
C LYS A 66 1.76 -7.98 4.95
N PRO A 67 1.42 -7.61 3.70
CA PRO A 67 1.99 -8.27 2.53
C PRO A 67 3.50 -8.05 2.48
N SER A 68 4.20 -8.96 1.80
CA SER A 68 5.60 -8.74 1.46
C SER A 68 5.77 -7.50 0.57
N GLU A 69 6.90 -6.83 0.73
CA GLU A 69 7.19 -5.61 -0.03
C GLU A 69 7.42 -5.94 -1.52
N ILE A 70 6.94 -5.07 -2.40
CA ILE A 70 7.21 -5.22 -3.84
C ILE A 70 8.68 -4.90 -4.10
N GLN A 71 9.35 -5.78 -4.82
CA GLN A 71 10.60 -5.44 -5.48
C GLN A 71 10.29 -4.92 -6.87
N TYR A 72 10.42 -3.61 -7.06
CA TYR A 72 10.19 -3.00 -8.36
C TYR A 72 11.32 -3.36 -9.34
N PRO A 73 11.01 -3.43 -10.65
CA PRO A 73 12.05 -3.49 -11.68
C PRO A 73 13.02 -2.31 -11.58
N GLU A 74 14.26 -2.50 -12.03
CA GLU A 74 15.35 -1.51 -11.90
C GLU A 74 15.04 -0.15 -12.55
N PHE A 75 14.18 -0.14 -13.57
CA PHE A 75 13.72 1.09 -14.22
C PHE A 75 12.82 1.96 -13.33
N ILE A 76 12.39 1.49 -12.16
CA ILE A 76 11.70 2.26 -11.13
C ILE A 76 12.63 2.36 -9.92
N SER A 77 13.01 3.58 -9.55
CA SER A 77 13.83 3.83 -8.37
C SER A 77 13.23 4.90 -7.48
N LEU A 78 13.32 4.65 -6.17
CA LEU A 78 13.05 5.62 -5.11
C LEU A 78 14.39 6.12 -4.59
N ARG A 79 14.67 7.41 -4.78
CA ARG A 79 15.91 8.02 -4.32
C ARG A 79 15.63 8.95 -3.15
N HIS A 80 16.23 8.66 -2.00
CA HIS A 80 16.26 9.62 -0.91
C HIS A 80 17.16 10.80 -1.30
N GLU A 81 16.65 12.01 -1.19
CA GLU A 81 17.40 13.23 -1.50
C GLU A 81 17.84 13.93 -0.21
N TYR A 82 16.91 14.13 0.72
CA TYR A 82 17.16 14.94 1.92
C TYR A 82 16.37 14.44 3.14
N ASN A 83 17.00 14.48 4.30
CA ASN A 83 16.38 14.38 5.62
C ASN A 83 16.75 15.63 6.42
N ILE A 84 15.80 16.49 6.72
CA ILE A 84 16.05 17.76 7.41
C ILE A 84 15.15 17.83 8.64
N LYS A 85 15.73 18.22 9.77
CA LYS A 85 15.05 18.35 11.06
C LYS A 85 15.32 19.75 11.61
N PHE A 86 14.32 20.35 12.24
CA PHE A 86 14.49 21.62 12.96
C PHE A 86 14.94 22.82 12.09
N ASP A 87 14.69 22.77 10.77
CA ASP A 87 15.04 23.84 9.83
C ASP A 87 14.04 23.94 8.66
N ALA A 88 12.95 24.68 8.89
CA ALA A 88 11.89 24.89 7.89
C ALA A 88 12.38 25.65 6.64
N LYS A 89 13.34 26.57 6.80
CA LYS A 89 13.82 27.40 5.68
C LYS A 89 14.62 26.55 4.70
N THR A 90 15.56 25.76 5.20
CA THR A 90 16.32 24.82 4.37
C THR A 90 15.41 23.74 3.79
N ALA A 91 14.45 23.23 4.56
CA ALA A 91 13.45 22.27 4.09
C ALA A 91 12.70 22.77 2.85
N ILE A 92 12.12 23.98 2.92
CA ILE A 92 11.38 24.58 1.80
C ILE A 92 12.30 24.81 0.59
N ASN A 93 13.49 25.38 0.80
CA ASN A 93 14.42 25.64 -0.30
C ASN A 93 14.84 24.36 -1.04
N LYS A 94 15.10 23.27 -0.30
CA LYS A 94 15.45 21.97 -0.91
C LYS A 94 14.25 21.36 -1.65
N LEU A 95 13.06 21.41 -1.05
CA LEU A 95 11.83 20.94 -1.67
C LEU A 95 11.54 21.64 -3.01
N GLU A 96 11.63 22.97 -3.01
CA GLU A 96 11.41 23.78 -4.22
C GLU A 96 12.47 23.49 -5.28
N LYS A 97 13.75 23.37 -4.88
CA LYS A 97 14.80 23.00 -5.81
C LYS A 97 14.49 21.66 -6.49
N THR A 98 14.10 20.65 -5.72
CA THR A 98 13.77 19.32 -6.27
C THR A 98 12.54 19.37 -7.20
N LEU A 99 11.50 20.12 -6.85
CA LEU A 99 10.31 20.26 -7.70
C LEU A 99 10.58 21.08 -8.97
N ASN A 100 11.50 22.06 -8.92
CA ASN A 100 11.94 22.84 -10.09
C ASN A 100 12.68 21.98 -11.13
N GLU A 101 13.30 20.88 -10.71
CA GLU A 101 13.86 19.85 -11.61
C GLU A 101 12.76 18.99 -12.28
N ASN A 102 11.49 19.38 -12.15
CA ASN A 102 10.32 18.70 -12.69
C ASN A 102 10.15 17.25 -12.19
N LYS A 103 10.72 16.94 -11.02
CA LYS A 103 10.61 15.63 -10.37
C LYS A 103 9.27 15.49 -9.63
N PHE A 104 8.87 14.25 -9.37
CA PHE A 104 7.84 13.92 -8.39
C PHE A 104 8.51 13.69 -7.05
N VAL A 105 7.92 14.24 -5.99
CA VAL A 105 8.48 14.14 -4.65
C VAL A 105 7.54 13.35 -3.75
N LEU A 106 8.06 12.31 -3.13
CA LEU A 106 7.50 11.69 -1.95
C LEU A 106 7.94 12.49 -0.74
N LEU A 107 6.99 13.21 -0.16
CA LEU A 107 7.18 14.04 1.02
C LEU A 107 6.73 13.26 2.26
N ARG A 108 7.61 13.14 3.26
CA ARG A 108 7.26 12.69 4.60
C ARG A 108 7.45 13.84 5.59
N THR A 109 6.48 14.05 6.48
CA THR A 109 6.58 15.05 7.55
C THR A 109 5.67 14.66 8.74
N VAL A 110 5.61 15.49 9.79
CA VAL A 110 4.70 15.31 10.93
C VAL A 110 3.27 15.63 10.47
N THR A 111 2.61 14.65 9.88
CA THR A 111 1.25 14.76 9.31
C THR A 111 0.17 15.32 10.25
N LYS A 112 0.29 15.15 11.56
CA LYS A 112 -0.62 15.79 12.54
C LYS A 112 -0.49 17.33 12.57
N ARG A 113 0.59 17.88 12.03
CA ARG A 113 0.82 19.32 11.83
C ARG A 113 0.54 19.78 10.40
N VAL A 114 0.07 18.89 9.52
CA VAL A 114 -0.22 19.23 8.12
C VAL A 114 -1.71 19.54 7.96
N PRO A 115 -2.10 20.78 7.62
CA PRO A 115 -3.49 21.25 7.76
C PRO A 115 -4.56 20.49 6.98
N PHE A 116 -4.20 19.92 5.83
CA PHE A 116 -5.13 19.22 4.95
C PHE A 116 -5.33 17.75 5.29
N PHE A 117 -4.64 17.18 6.29
CA PHE A 117 -4.87 15.80 6.73
C PHE A 117 -6.01 15.69 7.74
N SER A 118 -6.74 14.57 7.69
CA SER A 118 -7.83 14.24 8.62
C SER A 118 -7.42 14.27 10.10
N ARG A 119 -6.17 13.92 10.38
CA ARG A 119 -5.56 13.91 11.73
C ARG A 119 -4.87 15.22 12.13
N TYR A 120 -5.11 16.31 11.41
CA TYR A 120 -4.52 17.60 11.73
C TYR A 120 -4.99 18.11 13.08
N ASP A 121 -4.04 18.55 13.89
CA ASP A 121 -4.26 19.18 15.18
C ASP A 121 -3.18 20.25 15.42
N LYS A 122 -3.62 21.51 15.44
CA LYS A 122 -2.77 22.69 15.66
C LYS A 122 -2.15 22.74 17.07
N ASP A 123 -2.69 21.98 18.02
CA ASP A 123 -2.23 21.93 19.41
C ASP A 123 -1.47 20.63 19.72
N TYR A 124 -1.35 19.72 18.74
CA TYR A 124 -0.62 18.45 18.89
C TYR A 124 0.86 18.62 19.27
N ILE A 125 1.25 18.07 20.42
CA ILE A 125 2.65 18.05 20.84
C ILE A 125 3.42 16.96 20.07
N VAL A 126 4.39 17.38 19.26
CA VAL A 126 5.22 16.47 18.45
C VAL A 126 6.04 15.55 19.34
N GLN A 127 5.94 14.24 19.10
CA GLN A 127 6.64 13.21 19.87
C GLN A 127 7.90 12.74 19.14
N LYS A 128 8.89 12.22 19.88
CA LYS A 128 10.12 11.66 19.29
C LYS A 128 9.85 10.62 18.20
N LYS A 129 8.82 9.79 18.36
CA LYS A 129 8.41 8.77 17.37
C LYS A 129 7.99 9.36 16.03
N ASP A 130 7.41 10.57 16.03
CA ASP A 130 6.95 11.26 14.83
C ASP A 130 8.13 11.69 13.94
N LEU A 131 9.32 11.85 14.53
CA LEU A 131 10.57 12.22 13.83
C LEU A 131 11.35 11.01 13.29
N ILE A 132 10.96 9.79 13.66
CA ILE A 132 11.65 8.54 13.29
C ILE A 132 10.79 7.73 12.32
N LYS A 133 9.48 7.64 12.54
CA LYS A 133 8.54 6.88 11.70
C LYS A 133 7.25 7.65 11.39
N PRO A 134 7.29 8.80 10.69
CA PRO A 134 6.07 9.52 10.33
C PRO A 134 5.15 8.67 9.45
N GLY A 135 3.85 8.63 9.73
CA GLY A 135 3.01 7.52 9.25
C GLY A 135 2.69 7.44 7.75
N HIS A 136 2.98 8.45 6.92
CA HIS A 136 2.46 8.55 5.55
C HIS A 136 3.37 9.37 4.63
N PHE A 137 3.36 9.04 3.33
CA PHE A 137 4.03 9.81 2.27
C PHE A 137 3.00 10.54 1.41
N ILE A 138 3.23 11.83 1.17
CA ILE A 138 2.44 12.69 0.30
C ILE A 138 3.13 12.75 -1.06
N LEU A 139 2.40 12.56 -2.16
CA LEU A 139 2.94 12.79 -3.49
C LEU A 139 2.80 14.28 -3.85
N LEU A 140 3.92 14.99 -3.92
CA LEU A 140 3.97 16.33 -4.50
C LEU A 140 4.28 16.25 -6.00
N ILE A 141 3.48 16.95 -6.79
CA ILE A 141 3.59 16.94 -8.25
C ILE A 141 4.18 18.25 -8.80
N GLY A 142 4.18 19.32 -7.99
CA GLY A 142 4.72 20.61 -8.38
C GLY A 142 4.52 21.70 -7.33
N HIS A 143 4.95 22.92 -7.68
CA HIS A 143 4.75 24.14 -6.89
C HIS A 143 4.75 25.38 -7.79
N ASP A 144 4.21 26.48 -7.27
CA ASP A 144 4.40 27.82 -7.82
C ASP A 144 5.00 28.76 -6.75
N GLN A 145 4.84 30.08 -6.85
CA GLN A 145 5.33 31.02 -5.85
C GLN A 145 4.67 30.83 -4.47
N LYS A 146 3.37 30.54 -4.42
CA LYS A 146 2.55 30.53 -3.20
C LYS A 146 2.18 29.12 -2.73
N TYR A 147 2.00 28.18 -3.63
CA TYR A 147 1.39 26.89 -3.37
C TYR A 147 2.29 25.69 -3.67
N LEU A 148 2.09 24.62 -2.90
CA LEU A 148 2.48 23.25 -3.26
C LEU A 148 1.25 22.52 -3.81
N TYR A 149 1.46 21.68 -4.80
CA TYR A 149 0.44 20.84 -5.42
C TYR A 149 0.71 19.38 -5.10
N TYR A 150 -0.32 18.69 -4.61
CA TYR A 150 -0.21 17.31 -4.13
C TYR A 150 -1.34 16.43 -4.65
N VAL A 151 -1.11 15.13 -4.65
CA VAL A 151 -2.12 14.10 -4.90
C VAL A 151 -2.08 13.14 -3.72
N ASP A 152 -3.23 12.90 -3.11
CA ASP A 152 -3.37 11.98 -1.97
C ASP A 152 -4.77 11.37 -1.96
N ARG A 153 -4.99 10.38 -1.10
CA ARG A 153 -6.28 9.73 -0.95
C ARG A 153 -7.29 10.61 -0.22
N THR A 154 -8.51 10.68 -0.72
CA THR A 154 -9.61 11.44 -0.12
C THR A 154 -9.87 11.06 1.34
N GLU A 155 -9.71 9.78 1.70
CA GLU A 155 -9.94 9.31 3.09
C GLU A 155 -8.87 9.83 4.08
N ASP A 156 -7.70 10.23 3.60
CA ASP A 156 -6.64 10.80 4.43
C ASP A 156 -6.80 12.33 4.58
N LEU A 157 -7.72 12.96 3.82
CA LEU A 157 -7.89 14.41 3.78
C LEU A 157 -8.92 14.91 4.80
N ASN A 158 -8.65 16.08 5.37
CA ASN A 158 -9.64 16.87 6.09
C ASN A 158 -10.38 17.76 5.08
N LEU A 159 -11.61 17.39 4.72
CA LEU A 159 -12.39 18.09 3.71
C LEU A 159 -12.65 19.57 4.05
N ASN A 160 -12.63 19.96 5.33
CA ASN A 160 -12.80 21.36 5.74
C ASN A 160 -11.55 22.21 5.48
N ASN A 161 -10.37 21.57 5.42
CA ASN A 161 -9.08 22.24 5.24
C ASN A 161 -8.38 21.88 3.93
N HIS A 162 -8.96 20.96 3.16
CA HIS A 162 -8.50 20.60 1.82
C HIS A 162 -8.97 21.65 0.81
N THR A 163 -8.13 21.98 -0.15
CA THR A 163 -8.48 22.87 -1.26
C THR A 163 -8.05 22.20 -2.54
N ALA A 164 -9.01 21.84 -3.37
CA ALA A 164 -8.75 21.26 -4.69
C ALA A 164 -8.31 22.33 -5.70
N TYR A 165 -7.49 21.92 -6.67
CA TYR A 165 -7.15 22.76 -7.81
C TYR A 165 -8.38 22.90 -8.71
N LYS A 166 -8.75 24.15 -9.04
CA LYS A 166 -10.02 24.47 -9.71
C LYS A 166 -10.28 23.66 -11.00
N LYS A 167 -9.24 23.29 -11.74
CA LYS A 167 -9.36 22.55 -13.00
C LYS A 167 -9.24 21.04 -12.85
N ASN A 168 -8.83 20.54 -11.68
CA ASN A 168 -8.60 19.13 -11.43
C ASN A 168 -8.85 18.78 -9.95
N PRO A 169 -9.98 18.14 -9.63
CA PRO A 169 -10.32 17.81 -8.24
C PRO A 169 -9.39 16.77 -7.61
N ASP A 170 -8.65 15.99 -8.41
CA ASP A 170 -7.68 15.01 -7.91
C ASP A 170 -6.42 15.67 -7.32
N VAL A 171 -6.19 16.96 -7.61
CA VAL A 171 -5.00 17.70 -7.18
C VAL A 171 -5.36 18.64 -6.05
N GLY A 172 -4.78 18.39 -4.88
CA GLY A 172 -4.84 19.31 -3.75
C GLY A 172 -3.82 20.43 -3.87
N MET A 173 -4.15 21.56 -3.24
CA MET A 173 -3.32 22.75 -3.20
C MET A 173 -3.18 23.23 -1.74
N VAL A 174 -1.95 23.52 -1.32
CA VAL A 174 -1.66 24.05 0.03
C VAL A 174 -0.69 25.21 -0.06
N GLU A 175 -0.98 26.31 0.66
CA GLU A 175 -0.05 27.43 0.74
C GLU A 175 1.22 26.99 1.47
N LYS A 176 2.40 27.30 0.91
CA LYS A 176 3.69 26.92 1.52
C LYS A 176 3.82 27.39 2.97
N ARG A 177 3.32 28.59 3.27
CA ARG A 177 3.34 29.14 4.64
C ARG A 177 2.60 28.26 5.66
N LYS A 178 1.55 27.54 5.23
CA LYS A 178 0.78 26.63 6.08
C LYS A 178 1.52 25.33 6.40
N MET A 179 2.60 25.03 5.67
CA MET A 179 3.44 23.85 5.89
C MET A 179 4.66 24.14 6.76
N ILE A 180 4.97 25.42 7.05
CA ILE A 180 6.15 25.83 7.81
C ILE A 180 6.19 25.13 9.17
N ASP A 181 5.06 25.04 9.87
CA ASP A 181 4.99 24.38 11.19
C ASP A 181 5.43 22.91 11.10
N ALA A 182 4.83 22.12 10.21
CA ALA A 182 5.23 20.72 10.02
C ALA A 182 6.70 20.57 9.58
N PHE A 183 7.16 21.41 8.65
CA PHE A 183 8.53 21.39 8.14
C PHE A 183 9.57 21.88 9.16
N SER A 184 9.15 22.66 10.16
CA SER A 184 10.00 23.07 11.26
C SER A 184 10.42 21.90 12.13
N TYR A 185 9.67 20.78 12.15
CA TYR A 185 10.06 19.61 12.91
C TYR A 185 10.89 18.65 12.07
N TYR A 186 10.36 18.25 10.91
CA TYR A 186 10.93 17.19 10.12
C TYR A 186 10.38 17.19 8.69
N ILE A 187 11.28 16.98 7.73
CA ILE A 187 10.96 16.69 6.34
C ILE A 187 11.88 15.57 5.83
N ASP A 188 11.31 14.66 5.06
CA ASP A 188 12.03 13.69 4.25
C ASP A 188 11.54 13.80 2.82
N ILE A 189 12.49 14.00 1.93
CA ILE A 189 12.27 14.24 0.51
C ILE A 189 12.89 13.06 -0.21
N SER A 190 12.05 12.29 -0.89
CA SER A 190 12.48 11.25 -1.80
C SER A 190 11.87 11.50 -3.19
N THR A 191 12.55 11.07 -4.25
CA THR A 191 12.09 11.23 -5.63
C THR A 191 11.78 9.89 -6.27
N ILE A 192 10.76 9.88 -7.14
CA ILE A 192 10.40 8.70 -7.94
C ILE A 192 10.96 8.89 -9.34
N ASN A 193 11.90 8.05 -9.72
CA ASN A 193 12.45 8.00 -11.07
C ASN A 193 11.91 6.78 -11.81
N VAL A 194 11.56 6.99 -13.06
CA VAL A 194 11.00 5.97 -13.95
C VAL A 194 11.64 6.17 -15.31
N ASN A 195 12.39 5.17 -15.80
CA ASN A 195 12.84 5.13 -17.18
C ASN A 195 11.64 4.76 -18.06
N ILE A 196 11.18 5.71 -18.87
CA ILE A 196 10.01 5.58 -19.74
C ILE A 196 10.19 4.49 -20.81
N HIS A 197 11.38 4.39 -21.40
CA HIS A 197 11.64 3.45 -22.49
C HIS A 197 11.61 2.01 -21.97
N GLU A 198 12.25 1.76 -20.83
CA GLU A 198 12.24 0.45 -20.19
C GLU A 198 10.86 0.09 -19.63
N LEU A 199 10.14 1.06 -19.05
CA LEU A 199 8.75 0.84 -18.62
C LEU A 199 7.86 0.43 -19.80
N ASP A 200 7.93 1.16 -20.92
CA ASP A 200 7.13 0.85 -22.10
C ASP A 200 7.51 -0.52 -22.69
N ASN A 201 8.80 -0.89 -22.70
CA ASN A 201 9.25 -2.21 -23.12
C ASN A 201 8.71 -3.31 -22.20
N PHE A 202 8.83 -3.13 -20.89
CA PHE A 202 8.33 -4.05 -19.89
C PHE A 202 6.83 -4.32 -20.04
N LEU A 203 6.03 -3.26 -20.19
CA LEU A 203 4.57 -3.38 -20.30
C LEU A 203 4.13 -4.12 -21.56
N LYS A 204 4.90 -4.02 -22.64
CA LYS A 204 4.63 -4.69 -23.92
C LYS A 204 5.13 -6.13 -23.97
N HIS A 205 6.36 -6.37 -23.49
CA HIS A 205 7.11 -7.59 -23.82
C HIS A 205 7.53 -8.37 -22.57
N ASP A 206 8.21 -7.73 -21.61
CA ASP A 206 8.94 -8.49 -20.57
C ASP A 206 8.10 -8.81 -19.32
N SER A 207 6.95 -8.17 -19.18
CA SER A 207 6.11 -8.27 -17.97
C SER A 207 5.72 -9.70 -17.58
N ILE A 208 5.49 -10.60 -18.54
CA ILE A 208 5.05 -11.97 -18.23
C ILE A 208 6.13 -12.72 -17.46
N ILE A 209 7.38 -12.69 -17.91
CA ILE A 209 8.50 -13.39 -17.28
C ILE A 209 8.72 -12.86 -15.86
N TYR A 210 8.73 -11.53 -15.70
CA TYR A 210 8.86 -10.88 -14.40
C TYR A 210 7.73 -11.31 -13.43
N ILE A 211 6.49 -11.31 -13.90
CA ILE A 211 5.33 -11.70 -13.09
C ILE A 211 5.41 -13.19 -12.71
N MET A 212 5.74 -14.07 -13.65
CA MET A 212 5.88 -15.51 -13.37
C MET A 212 6.99 -15.77 -12.33
N ASN A 213 8.11 -15.06 -12.42
CA ASN A 213 9.18 -15.13 -11.42
C ASN A 213 8.70 -14.70 -10.03
N ASN A 214 7.91 -13.62 -9.94
CA ASN A 214 7.35 -13.18 -8.67
C ASN A 214 6.32 -14.16 -8.10
N ILE A 215 5.49 -14.78 -8.95
CA ILE A 215 4.54 -15.82 -8.52
C ILE A 215 5.31 -17.03 -7.98
N ASN A 216 6.34 -17.51 -8.70
CA ASN A 216 7.17 -18.63 -8.24
C ASN A 216 7.84 -18.35 -6.90
N LYS A 217 8.47 -17.17 -6.74
CA LYS A 217 9.04 -16.77 -5.45
C LYS A 217 7.99 -16.71 -4.33
N SER A 218 6.76 -16.31 -4.64
CA SER A 218 5.66 -16.30 -3.67
C SER A 218 5.27 -17.70 -3.23
N ILE A 219 5.22 -18.65 -4.18
CA ILE A 219 4.95 -20.06 -3.90
C ILE A 219 6.05 -20.63 -2.98
N ASP A 220 7.32 -20.33 -3.28
CA ASP A 220 8.45 -20.78 -2.47
C ASP A 220 8.38 -20.19 -1.05
N GLN A 221 8.10 -18.90 -0.93
CA GLN A 221 7.91 -18.26 0.37
C GLN A 221 6.69 -18.80 1.13
N TYR A 222 5.60 -19.14 0.44
CA TYR A 222 4.41 -19.71 1.08
C TYR A 222 4.71 -21.08 1.71
N LYS A 223 5.61 -21.85 1.08
CA LYS A 223 6.09 -23.14 1.59
C LYS A 223 7.10 -22.99 2.72
N ASP A 224 7.75 -21.84 2.86
CA ASP A 224 8.59 -21.54 4.00
C ASP A 224 7.74 -21.37 5.27
N THR A 225 7.89 -22.31 6.19
CA THR A 225 7.17 -22.33 7.47
C THR A 225 8.02 -21.83 8.63
N LYS A 226 9.23 -21.30 8.38
CA LYS A 226 10.14 -20.87 9.44
C LYS A 226 9.61 -19.61 10.14
N VAL A 227 9.22 -19.76 11.40
CA VAL A 227 8.92 -18.62 12.28
C VAL A 227 10.23 -17.91 12.62
N LEU A 228 10.25 -16.58 12.50
CA LEU A 228 11.44 -15.78 12.78
C LEU A 228 11.24 -15.04 14.10
N GLU A 229 12.19 -15.21 15.01
CA GLU A 229 12.28 -14.40 16.23
C GLU A 229 13.26 -13.25 15.99
N LYS A 230 12.81 -12.03 16.28
CA LYS A 230 13.62 -10.80 16.27
C LYS A 230 13.53 -10.16 17.64
N ASP A 231 14.47 -9.27 17.95
CA ASP A 231 14.63 -8.65 19.28
C ASP A 231 13.31 -8.17 19.90
N ASP A 232 12.40 -7.57 19.11
CA ASP A 232 11.12 -7.02 19.60
C ASP A 232 9.85 -7.73 19.08
N GLN A 233 9.98 -8.77 18.24
CA GLN A 233 8.81 -9.36 17.57
C GLN A 233 9.02 -10.79 17.10
N ILE A 234 7.92 -11.54 17.04
CA ILE A 234 7.83 -12.85 16.39
C ILE A 234 7.12 -12.67 15.05
N ILE A 235 7.67 -13.26 13.99
CA ILE A 235 7.13 -13.17 12.62
C ILE A 235 6.71 -14.55 12.14
N PHE A 236 5.41 -14.69 11.86
CA PHE A 236 4.80 -15.87 11.27
C PHE A 236 4.59 -15.64 9.77
N PRO A 237 5.25 -16.41 8.89
CA PRO A 237 5.07 -16.26 7.45
C PRO A 237 3.83 -16.99 6.92
N ASN A 238 3.14 -16.38 5.96
CA ASN A 238 2.19 -17.01 5.05
C ASN A 238 1.19 -17.96 5.74
N LYS A 239 1.29 -19.26 5.47
CA LYS A 239 0.45 -20.31 6.07
C LYS A 239 0.44 -20.22 7.60
N LYS A 240 1.61 -20.02 8.22
CA LYS A 240 1.77 -19.92 9.68
C LYS A 240 1.06 -18.70 10.26
N ALA A 241 0.98 -17.59 9.50
CA ALA A 241 0.23 -16.41 9.93
C ALA A 241 -1.26 -16.74 10.13
N ILE A 242 -1.88 -17.44 9.18
CA ILE A 242 -3.30 -17.80 9.27
C ILE A 242 -3.52 -18.90 10.30
N GLU A 243 -2.64 -19.91 10.38
CA GLU A 243 -2.69 -20.93 11.44
C GLU A 243 -2.62 -20.31 12.84
N TYR A 244 -1.79 -19.27 13.02
CA TYR A 244 -1.72 -18.54 14.27
C TYR A 244 -3.03 -17.80 14.57
N LEU A 245 -3.63 -17.11 13.60
CA LEU A 245 -4.94 -16.46 13.78
C LEU A 245 -6.04 -17.48 14.12
N ILE A 246 -6.05 -18.66 13.49
CA ILE A 246 -6.97 -19.74 13.84
C ILE A 246 -6.75 -20.15 15.31
N SER A 247 -5.51 -20.39 15.71
CA SER A 247 -5.17 -20.77 17.10
C SER A 247 -5.60 -19.69 18.10
N LEU A 248 -5.35 -18.42 17.78
CA LEU A 248 -5.71 -17.28 18.61
C LEU A 248 -7.23 -17.17 18.78
N SER A 249 -7.99 -17.31 17.69
CA SER A 249 -9.45 -17.29 17.72
C SER A 249 -10.02 -18.40 18.61
N LYS A 250 -9.42 -19.59 18.61
CA LYS A 250 -9.86 -20.71 19.47
C LYS A 250 -9.63 -20.46 20.96
N LYS A 251 -8.60 -19.69 21.32
CA LYS A 251 -8.31 -19.35 22.72
C LYS A 251 -9.35 -18.38 23.30
N GLY A 252 -10.04 -17.60 22.47
CA GLY A 252 -11.26 -16.88 22.86
C GLY A 252 -11.10 -15.61 23.71
N ASN A 253 -9.88 -15.15 23.98
CA ASN A 253 -9.61 -14.09 24.97
C ASN A 253 -8.62 -13.02 24.48
N THR A 254 -8.61 -12.72 23.18
CA THR A 254 -7.71 -11.71 22.62
C THR A 254 -8.50 -10.57 22.01
N PHE A 255 -8.21 -9.35 22.44
CA PHE A 255 -8.72 -8.16 21.77
C PHE A 255 -7.72 -7.69 20.73
N LEU A 256 -8.16 -7.55 19.49
CA LEU A 256 -7.25 -7.18 18.39
C LEU A 256 -7.01 -5.68 18.37
N ASN A 257 -5.78 -5.29 18.71
CA ASN A 257 -5.27 -3.93 18.53
C ASN A 257 -6.20 -2.84 19.09
N THR A 258 -6.62 -2.97 20.35
CA THR A 258 -7.57 -2.05 21.01
C THR A 258 -7.03 -0.63 21.18
N GLU A 259 -5.75 -0.39 20.89
CA GLU A 259 -5.17 0.94 20.84
C GLU A 259 -5.75 1.84 19.74
N TYR A 260 -6.45 1.25 18.75
CA TYR A 260 -7.04 1.98 17.63
C TYR A 260 -8.50 2.36 17.89
N LYS A 261 -8.92 3.52 17.34
CA LYS A 261 -10.26 4.06 17.57
C LYS A 261 -11.28 3.57 16.54
N THR A 262 -10.81 3.06 15.39
CA THR A 262 -11.67 2.64 14.28
C THR A 262 -11.21 1.32 13.67
N ALA A 263 -12.15 0.59 13.05
CA ALA A 263 -11.84 -0.64 12.31
C ALA A 263 -10.83 -0.41 11.16
N SER A 264 -10.85 0.78 10.54
CA SER A 264 -9.92 1.16 9.47
C SER A 264 -8.48 1.37 9.94
N GLU A 265 -8.25 1.57 11.23
CA GLU A 265 -6.91 1.67 11.80
C GLU A 265 -6.32 0.31 12.20
N ASN A 266 -7.19 -0.69 12.41
CA ASN A 266 -6.83 -2.04 12.83
C ASN A 266 -5.87 -2.72 11.84
N LYS A 267 -4.80 -3.32 12.35
CA LYS A 267 -3.71 -3.85 11.52
C LYS A 267 -3.95 -5.24 10.93
N ILE A 268 -4.90 -6.00 11.46
CA ILE A 268 -5.37 -7.24 10.84
C ILE A 268 -6.29 -6.91 9.68
N VAL A 269 -7.28 -6.04 9.89
CA VAL A 269 -8.22 -5.60 8.85
C VAL A 269 -7.49 -4.98 7.66
N ASN A 270 -6.54 -4.06 7.92
CA ASN A 270 -5.71 -3.45 6.88
C ASN A 270 -4.86 -4.48 6.13
N GLY A 271 -4.26 -5.44 6.84
CA GLY A 271 -3.47 -6.50 6.23
C GLY A 271 -4.30 -7.40 5.30
N LEU A 272 -5.51 -7.78 5.73
CA LEU A 272 -6.45 -8.55 4.91
C LEU A 272 -6.87 -7.76 3.66
N ASP A 273 -7.14 -6.46 3.79
CA ASP A 273 -7.48 -5.61 2.66
C ASP A 273 -6.34 -5.53 1.63
N TRP A 274 -5.09 -5.43 2.09
CA TRP A 274 -3.93 -5.41 1.20
C TRP A 274 -3.68 -6.76 0.50
N ILE A 275 -3.90 -7.88 1.19
CA ILE A 275 -3.80 -9.21 0.58
C ILE A 275 -4.92 -9.38 -0.47
N LEU A 276 -6.15 -9.01 -0.13
CA LEU A 276 -7.30 -9.04 -1.03
C LEU A 276 -7.03 -8.27 -2.33
N LYS A 277 -6.48 -7.07 -2.22
CA LYS A 277 -6.12 -6.22 -3.36
C LYS A 277 -5.08 -6.88 -4.29
N ARG A 278 -4.05 -7.55 -3.73
CA ARG A 278 -3.09 -8.34 -4.52
C ARG A 278 -3.77 -9.47 -5.30
N ARG A 279 -4.71 -10.18 -4.68
CA ARG A 279 -5.48 -11.25 -5.34
C ARG A 279 -6.36 -10.69 -6.46
N LYS A 280 -6.99 -9.54 -6.26
CA LYS A 280 -7.78 -8.84 -7.29
C LYS A 280 -6.91 -8.40 -8.48
N ILE A 281 -5.70 -7.88 -8.24
CA ILE A 281 -4.74 -7.53 -9.32
C ILE A 281 -4.26 -8.78 -10.07
N LEU A 282 -3.94 -9.86 -9.37
CA LEU A 282 -3.57 -11.13 -9.99
C LEU A 282 -4.70 -11.68 -10.88
N LYS A 283 -5.95 -11.59 -10.40
CA LYS A 283 -7.13 -12.02 -11.15
C LYS A 283 -7.24 -11.25 -12.46
N TYR A 284 -7.17 -9.92 -12.37
CA TYR A 284 -7.21 -9.05 -13.53
C TYR A 284 -6.10 -9.39 -14.53
N PHE A 285 -4.88 -9.68 -14.05
CA PHE A 285 -3.81 -10.16 -14.91
C PHE A 285 -4.16 -11.47 -15.64
N ILE A 286 -4.58 -12.51 -14.91
CA ILE A 286 -4.91 -13.82 -15.48
C ILE A 286 -6.04 -13.72 -16.52
N GLU A 287 -7.09 -12.94 -16.24
CA GLU A 287 -8.23 -12.71 -17.14
C GLU A 287 -7.79 -12.00 -18.43
N THR A 288 -6.86 -11.04 -18.34
CA THR A 288 -6.36 -10.31 -19.51
C THR A 288 -5.45 -11.13 -20.43
N GLN A 289 -4.82 -12.20 -19.94
CA GLN A 289 -3.89 -13.02 -20.75
C GLN A 289 -4.61 -14.00 -21.71
N LYS A 290 -5.92 -14.24 -21.54
CA LYS A 290 -6.73 -15.12 -22.40
C LYS A 290 -6.12 -16.53 -22.65
N ILE A 291 -5.45 -17.12 -21.65
CA ILE A 291 -4.89 -18.47 -21.76
C ILE A 291 -6.01 -19.49 -21.44
N GLU A 292 -6.28 -20.43 -22.35
CA GLU A 292 -7.41 -21.39 -22.29
C GLU A 292 -7.48 -22.25 -21.02
N CYS A 293 -6.37 -22.40 -20.28
CA CYS A 293 -6.30 -23.20 -19.05
C CYS A 293 -6.74 -22.47 -17.77
N ASN A 294 -7.27 -21.25 -17.84
CA ASN A 294 -7.37 -20.37 -16.67
C ASN A 294 -8.69 -20.43 -15.89
N ASN A 295 -9.72 -21.13 -16.35
CA ASN A 295 -11.05 -21.10 -15.72
C ASN A 295 -11.03 -21.63 -14.28
N GLU A 296 -10.30 -22.73 -14.03
CA GLU A 296 -10.15 -23.29 -12.68
C GLU A 296 -9.36 -22.32 -11.78
N LEU A 297 -8.25 -21.78 -12.26
CA LEU A 297 -7.45 -20.81 -11.51
C LEU A 297 -8.26 -19.54 -11.16
N ILE A 298 -9.05 -19.02 -12.10
CA ILE A 298 -9.95 -17.88 -11.86
C ILE A 298 -11.02 -18.25 -10.82
N HIS A 299 -11.60 -19.45 -10.89
CA HIS A 299 -12.57 -19.93 -9.91
C HIS A 299 -11.95 -20.00 -8.50
N LEU A 300 -10.78 -20.62 -8.36
CA LEU A 300 -10.06 -20.72 -7.09
C LEU A 300 -9.67 -19.35 -6.53
N LEU A 301 -9.26 -18.42 -7.40
CA LEU A 301 -8.92 -17.06 -7.01
C LEU A 301 -10.15 -16.28 -6.54
N ASN A 302 -11.31 -16.44 -7.21
CA ASN A 302 -12.57 -15.87 -6.74
C ASN A 302 -12.99 -16.44 -5.38
N LYS A 303 -12.85 -17.76 -5.16
CA LYS A 303 -13.12 -18.40 -3.86
C LYS A 303 -12.23 -17.79 -2.77
N ASN A 304 -10.93 -17.66 -3.03
CA ASN A 304 -9.98 -17.06 -2.08
C ASN A 304 -10.28 -15.58 -1.78
N ILE A 305 -10.55 -14.77 -2.82
CA ILE A 305 -10.98 -13.38 -2.68
C ILE A 305 -12.21 -13.27 -1.78
N ASN A 306 -13.24 -14.09 -2.05
CA ASN A 306 -14.47 -14.11 -1.27
C ASN A 306 -14.22 -14.48 0.20
N ASN A 307 -13.44 -15.52 0.47
CA ASN A 307 -13.16 -15.96 1.85
C ASN A 307 -12.39 -14.88 2.65
N ILE A 308 -11.41 -14.21 2.03
CA ILE A 308 -10.70 -13.09 2.65
C ILE A 308 -11.65 -11.91 2.91
N GLU A 309 -12.52 -11.58 1.96
CA GLU A 309 -13.48 -10.48 2.07
C GLU A 309 -14.52 -10.75 3.17
N VAL A 310 -15.05 -11.96 3.27
CA VAL A 310 -15.96 -12.37 4.36
C VAL A 310 -15.26 -12.28 5.72
N ALA A 311 -14.04 -12.80 5.86
CA ALA A 311 -13.29 -12.71 7.12
C ALA A 311 -13.03 -11.25 7.53
N LYS A 312 -12.58 -10.42 6.57
CA LYS A 312 -12.34 -8.98 6.79
C LYS A 312 -13.62 -8.24 7.18
N ASN A 313 -14.70 -8.43 6.43
CA ASN A 313 -15.95 -7.70 6.65
C ASN A 313 -16.62 -8.12 7.97
N THR A 314 -16.52 -9.39 8.35
CA THR A 314 -17.01 -9.86 9.66
C THR A 314 -16.28 -9.17 10.81
N LEU A 315 -14.94 -9.05 10.73
CA LEU A 315 -14.16 -8.28 11.71
C LEU A 315 -14.61 -6.82 11.77
N ILE A 316 -14.79 -6.16 10.62
CA ILE A 316 -15.23 -4.77 10.55
C ILE A 316 -16.61 -4.60 11.20
N ILE A 317 -17.58 -5.45 10.85
CA ILE A 317 -18.96 -5.38 11.38
C ILE A 317 -18.96 -5.53 12.90
N ASN A 318 -18.21 -6.50 13.44
CA ASN A 318 -18.13 -6.69 14.89
C ASN A 318 -17.46 -5.50 15.59
N MET A 319 -16.36 -4.97 15.04
CA MET A 319 -15.69 -3.78 15.58
C MET A 319 -16.60 -2.54 15.56
N LEU A 320 -17.40 -2.36 14.51
CA LEU A 320 -18.40 -1.28 14.43
C LEU A 320 -19.49 -1.43 15.51
N ASN A 321 -19.83 -2.67 15.87
CA ASN A 321 -20.72 -3.00 16.99
C ASN A 321 -20.00 -2.97 18.36
N LYS A 322 -18.80 -2.40 18.43
CA LYS A 322 -17.94 -2.30 19.62
C LYS A 322 -17.50 -3.65 20.19
N ASP A 323 -17.58 -4.71 19.40
CA ASP A 323 -17.07 -6.02 19.74
C ASP A 323 -15.70 -6.25 19.10
N TRP A 324 -14.66 -6.06 19.90
CA TRP A 324 -13.26 -6.19 19.50
C TRP A 324 -12.67 -7.55 19.87
N LEU A 325 -13.47 -8.44 20.46
CA LEU A 325 -13.02 -9.75 20.89
C LEU A 325 -12.76 -10.63 19.67
N PHE A 326 -11.64 -11.34 19.69
CA PHE A 326 -11.26 -12.31 18.69
C PHE A 326 -11.36 -13.72 19.27
N ASP A 327 -12.43 -14.41 18.90
CA ASP A 327 -12.87 -15.66 19.49
C ASP A 327 -13.28 -16.71 18.44
N LEU A 328 -13.95 -17.77 18.90
CA LEU A 328 -14.34 -18.93 18.11
C LEU A 328 -15.16 -18.59 16.86
N ARG A 329 -15.84 -17.43 16.81
CA ARG A 329 -16.61 -16.98 15.64
C ARG A 329 -15.74 -16.81 14.40
N TYR A 330 -14.46 -16.50 14.57
CA TYR A 330 -13.53 -16.31 13.46
C TYR A 330 -12.80 -17.60 13.05
N THR A 331 -12.91 -18.67 13.85
CA THR A 331 -12.16 -19.91 13.59
C THR A 331 -12.50 -20.54 12.25
N SER A 332 -13.78 -20.65 11.89
CA SER A 332 -14.21 -21.18 10.59
C SER A 332 -13.77 -20.26 9.45
N LEU A 333 -13.97 -18.95 9.60
CA LEU A 333 -13.61 -17.95 8.58
C LEU A 333 -12.13 -18.03 8.19
N PHE A 334 -11.22 -18.10 9.17
CA PHE A 334 -9.80 -18.21 8.88
C PHE A 334 -9.38 -19.61 8.40
N LYS A 335 -10.12 -20.68 8.74
CA LYS A 335 -9.93 -22.00 8.11
C LYS A 335 -10.29 -21.96 6.62
N ASP A 336 -11.38 -21.30 6.26
CA ASP A 336 -11.81 -21.16 4.86
C ASP A 336 -10.80 -20.33 4.04
N VAL A 337 -10.25 -19.28 4.65
CA VAL A 337 -9.12 -18.52 4.08
C VAL A 337 -7.93 -19.45 3.86
N LEU A 338 -7.49 -20.19 4.89
CA LEU A 338 -6.34 -21.10 4.82
C LEU A 338 -6.50 -22.18 3.74
N GLU A 339 -7.67 -22.82 3.67
CA GLU A 339 -7.96 -23.86 2.69
C GLU A 339 -7.92 -23.29 1.26
N SER A 340 -8.63 -22.19 1.02
CA SER A 340 -8.66 -21.56 -0.30
C SER A 340 -7.28 -21.07 -0.75
N GLU A 341 -6.46 -20.57 0.18
CA GLU A 341 -5.09 -20.15 -0.09
C GLU A 341 -4.20 -21.33 -0.47
N ASN A 342 -4.27 -22.44 0.26
CA ASN A 342 -3.50 -23.65 -0.06
C ASN A 342 -3.84 -24.18 -1.47
N THR A 343 -5.12 -24.26 -1.80
CA THR A 343 -5.57 -24.73 -3.12
C THR A 343 -5.15 -23.79 -4.23
N LEU A 344 -5.28 -22.47 -4.02
CA LEU A 344 -4.83 -21.46 -4.98
C LEU A 344 -3.31 -21.54 -5.24
N ILE A 345 -2.50 -21.68 -4.20
CA ILE A 345 -1.04 -21.76 -4.33
C ILE A 345 -0.61 -23.02 -5.12
N ASN A 346 -1.27 -24.15 -4.88
CA ASN A 346 -1.03 -25.37 -5.64
C ASN A 346 -1.35 -25.19 -7.13
N GLU A 347 -2.48 -24.54 -7.45
CA GLU A 347 -2.85 -24.32 -8.85
C GLU A 347 -1.98 -23.26 -9.53
N LEU A 348 -1.55 -22.23 -8.81
CA LEU A 348 -0.56 -21.28 -9.31
C LEU A 348 0.76 -21.97 -9.67
N GLN A 349 1.18 -22.98 -8.91
CA GLN A 349 2.38 -23.77 -9.23
C GLN A 349 2.20 -24.59 -10.52
N ASN A 350 1.01 -25.12 -10.77
CA ASN A 350 0.71 -25.81 -12.03
C ASN A 350 0.69 -24.83 -13.21
N TYR A 351 0.09 -23.66 -13.00
CA TYR A 351 -0.02 -22.60 -14.00
C TYR A 351 1.35 -22.07 -14.43
N THR A 352 2.25 -21.73 -13.50
CA THR A 352 3.59 -21.22 -13.84
C THR A 352 4.42 -22.25 -14.61
N ARG A 353 4.26 -23.55 -14.33
CA ARG A 353 4.90 -24.64 -15.09
C ARG A 353 4.40 -24.75 -16.54
N LYS A 354 3.13 -24.42 -16.80
CA LYS A 354 2.55 -24.47 -18.15
C LYS A 354 3.03 -23.31 -19.01
N ILE A 355 3.19 -22.11 -18.45
CA ILE A 355 3.66 -20.93 -19.20
C ILE A 355 5.16 -20.99 -19.53
N ASN A 356 5.94 -21.69 -18.72
CA ASN A 356 7.39 -21.84 -18.94
C ASN A 356 7.76 -22.97 -19.91
N LYS A 357 6.77 -23.70 -20.45
CA LYS A 357 6.95 -24.68 -21.53
C LYS A 357 6.55 -24.03 -22.84
#